data_AF-A0A6P0NP88-F1
#
_entry.id   AF-A0A6P0NP88-F1
#
_cell.length_a   1.000
_cell.length_b   1.000
_cell.length_c   1.000
_cell.angle_alpha   90.00
_cell.angle_beta   90.00
_cell.angle_gamma   90.00
#
_symmetry.space_group_name_H-M   'P 1'
#
loop_
_entity.id
_entity.type
_entity.pdbx_description
1 polymer ?
#
loop_
_entity_poly.entity_id
_entity_poly.type
_entity_poly.pdbx_seq_one_letter_code
_entity_poly.pdbx_strand_id
1 'polypeptide(L)' 'MKFETLWFPVIKDWINQNFKESELLHLVIDRTQWGVVNLLVISLVDHRRSIPIYITNLDKKGNSNFSEQQKVLLRVL' A
#
# COMPACT_ATOMS: atom_id res chain seq x y z
N MET A 1 8.99 12.57 -11.73
CA MET A 1 9.36 11.87 -10.48
C MET A 1 8.14 11.09 -10.03
N LYS A 2 8.26 9.78 -9.77
CA LYS A 2 7.13 8.95 -9.31
C LYS A 2 7.13 8.90 -7.78
N PHE A 3 5.94 8.79 -7.17
CA PHE A 3 5.78 8.75 -5.71
C PHE A 3 6.59 7.60 -5.10
N GLU A 4 6.51 6.43 -5.71
CA GLU A 4 7.18 5.19 -5.28
C GLU A 4 8.70 5.34 -5.25
N THR A 5 9.28 6.12 -6.17
CA THR A 5 10.74 6.32 -6.24
C THR A 5 11.27 7.08 -5.03
N LEU A 6 10.48 7.99 -4.46
CA LEU A 6 10.84 8.71 -3.24
C LEU A 6 10.46 7.90 -1.99
N TRP A 7 9.28 7.28 -2.02
CA TRP A 7 8.64 6.74 -0.82
C TRP A 7 9.15 5.34 -0.44
N PHE A 8 9.43 4.48 -1.41
CA PHE A 8 9.85 3.10 -1.12
C PHE A 8 11.17 3.01 -0.33
N PRO A 9 12.22 3.80 -0.64
CA PRO A 9 13.43 3.81 0.18
C PRO A 9 13.15 4.21 1.63
N VAL A 10 12.32 5.23 1.84
CA VAL A 10 11.96 5.72 3.19
C VAL A 10 11.23 4.64 4.00
N ILE A 11 10.24 3.99 3.39
CA ILE A 11 9.51 2.91 4.05
C ILE A 11 10.41 1.70 4.30
N LYS A 12 11.27 1.34 3.35
CA LYS A 12 12.21 0.22 3.50
C LYS A 12 13.15 0.44 4.68
N ASP A 13 13.76 1.63 4.76
CA ASP A 13 14.66 1.96 5.87
C ASP A 13 13.91 2.03 7.20
N TRP A 14 12.68 2.54 7.21
CA TRP A 14 11.84 2.54 8.40
C TRP A 14 11.48 1.12 8.85
N ILE A 15 11.10 0.21 7.93
CA ILE A 15 10.80 -1.18 8.27
C ILE A 15 12.04 -1.88 8.86
N ASN A 16 13.20 -1.73 8.22
CA ASN A 16 14.44 -2.34 8.68
C ASN A 16 14.89 -1.86 10.08
N GLN A 17 14.50 -0.65 10.47
CA GLN A 17 14.80 -0.09 11.79
C GLN A 17 13.81 -0.50 12.88
N ASN A 18 12.54 -0.77 12.50
CA ASN A 18 11.46 -0.95 13.48
C ASN A 18 11.03 -2.41 13.66
N PHE A 19 11.34 -3.29 12.71
CA PHE A 19 10.95 -4.70 12.76
C PHE A 19 12.15 -5.64 12.65
N LYS A 20 12.02 -6.82 13.24
CA LYS A 20 13.02 -7.88 13.08
C LYS A 20 12.77 -8.63 11.76
N GLU A 21 13.82 -9.20 11.18
CA GLU A 21 13.71 -9.96 9.92
C GLU A 21 12.70 -11.13 9.98
N SER A 22 12.49 -11.71 11.16
CA SER A 22 11.55 -12.82 11.37
C SER A 22 10.15 -12.38 11.87
N GLU A 23 9.87 -11.08 11.86
CA GLU A 23 8.62 -10.54 12.39
C GLU A 23 7.50 -10.61 11.34
N LEU A 24 6.33 -11.09 11.77
CA LEU A 24 5.16 -11.17 10.88
C LEU A 24 4.56 -9.78 10.69
N LEU A 25 4.60 -9.30 9.45
CA LEU A 25 4.00 -8.02 9.07
C LEU A 25 2.62 -8.24 8.43
N HIS A 26 1.63 -7.47 8.89
CA HIS A 26 0.28 -7.52 8.36
C HIS A 26 0.06 -6.43 7.31
N LEU A 27 -0.14 -6.84 6.06
CA LEU A 27 -0.51 -5.95 4.97
C LEU A 27 -2.02 -5.97 4.76
N VAL A 28 -2.60 -4.78 4.58
CA VAL A 28 -4.01 -4.60 4.24
C VAL A 28 -4.15 -3.88 2.91
N ILE A 29 -5.23 -4.19 2.19
CA ILE A 29 -5.62 -3.48 0.99
C ILE A 29 -6.93 -2.77 1.28
N ASP A 30 -6.87 -1.45 1.23
CA ASP A 30 -8.03 -0.59 1.45
C ASP A 30 -8.45 0.10 0.16
N ARG A 31 -9.76 0.32 0.03
CA ARG A 31 -10.30 1.21 -0.99
C ARG A 31 -10.76 2.50 -0.34
N THR A 32 -10.25 3.61 -0.84
CA THR A 32 -10.57 4.93 -0.30
C THR A 32 -11.04 5.82 -1.43
N GLN A 33 -12.24 6.38 -1.30
CA GLN A 33 -12.66 7.45 -2.18
C GLN A 33 -12.09 8.76 -1.63
N TRP A 34 -11.16 9.36 -2.36
CA TRP A 34 -10.62 10.67 -2.02
C TRP A 34 -11.16 11.72 -2.98
N GLY A 35 -12.20 12.41 -2.53
CA GLY A 35 -12.94 13.35 -3.37
C GLY A 35 -13.63 12.65 -4.54
N VAL A 36 -13.16 12.92 -5.76
CA VAL A 36 -13.70 12.36 -7.01
C VAL A 36 -12.91 11.14 -7.52
N VAL A 37 -11.80 10.79 -6.87
CA VAL A 37 -10.91 9.72 -7.29
C VAL A 37 -11.06 8.52 -6.36
N ASN A 38 -11.12 7.33 -6.94
CA ASN A 38 -11.05 6.08 -6.19
C ASN A 38 -9.60 5.63 -6.10
N LEU A 39 -9.14 5.36 -4.89
CA LEU A 39 -7.80 4.89 -4.60
C LEU A 39 -7.84 3.46 -4.11
N LEU A 40 -6.84 2.69 -4.54
CA LEU A 40 -6.46 1.43 -3.90
C LEU A 40 -5.16 1.68 -3.15
N VAL A 41 -5.18 1.40 -1.85
CA VAL A 41 -4.06 1.64 -0.94
C VAL A 41 -3.62 0.31 -0.35
N ILE A 42 -2.34 0.01 -0.43
CA ILE A 42 -1.71 -1.07 0.34
C ILE A 42 -1.01 -0.43 1.52
N SER A 43 -1.35 -0.89 2.72
CA SER A 43 -0.77 -0.38 3.96
C SER A 43 -0.22 -1.50 4.81
N LEU A 44 0.87 -1.20 5.53
CA LEU A 44 1.34 -1.98 6.66
C LEU A 44 0.56 -1.58 7.89
N VAL A 45 0.00 -2.57 8.60
CA VAL A 45 -0.67 -2.35 9.88
C VAL A 45 0.32 -2.60 11.00
N ASP A 46 0.58 -1.56 11.78
CA ASP A 46 1.45 -1.63 12.96
C ASP A 46 0.88 -0.78 14.10
N HIS A 47 0.81 -1.33 15.32
CA HIS A 47 0.30 -0.64 16.52
C HIS A 47 -1.03 0.14 16.31
N ARG A 48 -2.00 -0.47 15.60
CA ARG A 48 -3.31 0.14 15.20
C ARG A 48 -3.21 1.32 14.23
N ARG A 49 -2.06 1.50 13.56
CA ARG A 49 -1.84 2.50 12.51
C ARG A 49 -1.78 1.78 11.17
N SER A 50 -2.38 2.41 10.16
CA SER A 50 -2.26 1.98 8.76
C SER A 50 -1.24 2.89 8.08
N ILE A 51 -0.09 2.34 7.74
CA ILE A 51 1.02 3.06 7.11
C ILE A 51 1.00 2.75 5.61
N PRO A 52 0.66 3.71 4.74
CA PRO A 52 0.53 3.44 3.33
C PRO A 52 1.90 3.14 2.71
N ILE A 53 2.02 1.98 2.07
CA ILE A 53 3.21 1.59 1.31
C ILE A 53 3.03 1.98 -0.15
N TYR A 54 1.87 1.72 -0.72
CA TYR A 54 1.60 1.98 -2.13
C TYR A 54 0.18 2.49 -2.33
N ILE A 55 0.03 3.45 -3.23
CA ILE A 55 -1.25 4.08 -3.56
C ILE A 55 -1.36 4.12 -5.07
N THR A 56 -2.50 3.69 -5.62
CA THR A 56 -2.80 3.85 -7.03
C THR A 56 -4.21 4.30 -7.26
N ASN A 57 -4.41 5.05 -8.34
CA ASN A 57 -5.74 5.37 -8.82
C ASN A 57 -6.41 4.10 -9.38
N LEU A 58 -7.70 3.97 -9.11
CA LEU A 58 -8.59 3.05 -9.81
C LEU A 58 -9.29 3.86 -10.90
N ASP A 59 -8.99 3.57 -12.17
CA ASP A 59 -9.56 4.26 -13.33
C ASP A 59 -11.09 4.09 -13.47
N LYS A 60 -11.69 3.21 -12.65
CA LYS A 60 -13.11 2.85 -12.71
C LYS A 60 -13.87 3.46 -11.53
N LYS A 61 -15.02 4.08 -11.81
CA LYS A 61 -16.09 4.28 -10.82
C LYS A 61 -16.80 2.94 -10.60
N GLY A 62 -16.25 2.06 -9.75
CA GLY A 62 -16.82 0.74 -9.46
C GLY A 62 -15.93 -0.14 -8.57
N ASN A 63 -16.33 -1.40 -8.34
CA ASN A 63 -15.52 -2.38 -7.61
C ASN A 63 -14.21 -2.69 -8.34
N SER A 64 -13.06 -2.57 -7.65
CA SER A 64 -11.83 -3.20 -8.13
C SER A 64 -12.04 -4.70 -8.13
N ASN A 65 -11.65 -5.40 -9.18
CA ASN A 65 -11.76 -6.86 -9.20
C ASN A 65 -10.57 -7.51 -8.47
N PHE A 66 -10.70 -8.80 -8.14
CA PHE A 66 -9.64 -9.56 -7.48
C PHE A 66 -8.31 -9.52 -8.24
N SER A 67 -8.35 -9.56 -9.57
CA SER A 67 -7.14 -9.47 -10.42
C SER A 67 -6.40 -8.13 -10.26
N GLU A 68 -7.14 -7.03 -10.12
CA GLU A 68 -6.57 -5.70 -9.88
C GLU A 68 -5.92 -5.60 -8.51
N GLN A 69 -6.59 -6.14 -7.49
CA GLN A 69 -6.01 -6.21 -6.14
C GLN A 69 -4.72 -7.04 -6.12
N GLN A 70 -4.71 -8.19 -6.81
CA GLN A 70 -3.52 -9.05 -6.92
C GLN A 70 -2.37 -8.36 -7.68
N LYS A 71 -2.66 -7.66 -8.79
CA LYS A 71 -1.63 -6.90 -9.53
C LYS A 71 -0.99 -5.81 -8.70
N VAL A 72 -1.78 -5.14 -7.85
CA VAL A 72 -1.28 -4.07 -6.99
C VAL A 72 -0.45 -4.65 -5.83
N LEU A 73 -0.84 -5.79 -5.27
CA LEU A 73 -0.04 -6.57 -4.32
C LEU A 73 1.34 -6.96 -4.88
N LEU A 74 1.38 -7.49 -6.11
CA LEU A 74 2.61 -7.88 -6.80
C LEU A 74 3.57 -6.71 -7.12
N ARG A 75 3.13 -5.46 -6.94
CA ARG A 75 3.97 -4.27 -7.11
C ARG A 75 4.70 -3.87 -5.84
N VAL A 76 4.24 -4.38 -4.70
CA VAL A 76 4.74 -4.07 -3.35
C VAL A 76 5.62 -5.20 -2.81
N LEU A 77 5.25 -6.45 -3.12
CA LEU A 77 6.07 -7.65 -2.88
C LEU A 77 7.21 -7.73 -3.89
#